data_AF-A0A163XKM2-F1
#
_entry.id   AF-A0A163XKM2-F1
#
_cell.length_a   1.000
_cell.length_b   1.000
_cell.length_c   1.000
_cell.angle_alpha   90.00
_cell.angle_beta   90.00
_cell.angle_gamma   90.00
#
_symmetry.space_group_name_H-M   'P 1'
#
loop_
_entity.id
_entity.type
_entity.pdbx_description
1 polymer ?
#
loop_
_entity_poly.entity_id
_entity_poly.type
_entity_poly.pdbx_seq_one_letter_code
_entity_poly.pdbx_strand_id
1 'polypeptide(L)'
;MLTGIYACVLGVEHVGVDESFFDLGGDSLSAMRAIAAVNAALGTDLKVGTLFNEPTVAQLASRVGDSGRLRPLRAVERPAAVPLSFAQRRLWFIHQLQGPSPVYNRAVALRLRGPLDTDALNAAVADVVARHESLRTVFSAVDGIPQQLVLSAERADFGWQVIDAAEWPASRLDEAIPDSARHPFDLSN
;
A
#
# COMPACT_ATOMS: atom_id res chain seq x y z
N MET A 1 -9.08 26.95 -10.10
CA MET A 1 -8.86 25.97 -9.02
C MET A 1 -8.63 24.56 -9.57
N LEU A 2 -9.58 24.01 -10.35
CA LEU A 2 -9.40 22.68 -10.99
C LEU A 2 -8.14 22.61 -11.88
N THR A 3 -7.89 23.65 -12.68
CA THR A 3 -6.64 23.82 -13.45
C THR A 3 -5.39 23.72 -12.58
N GLY A 4 -5.38 24.34 -11.40
CA GLY A 4 -4.28 24.27 -10.44
C GLY A 4 -4.11 22.89 -9.81
N ILE A 5 -5.20 22.14 -9.60
CA ILE A 5 -5.13 20.75 -9.13
C ILE A 5 -4.52 19.86 -10.21
N TYR A 6 -4.93 20.01 -11.47
CA TYR A 6 -4.35 19.27 -12.59
C TYR A 6 -2.87 19.58 -12.74
N ALA A 7 -2.50 20.85 -12.77
CA ALA A 7 -1.11 21.31 -12.85
C ALA A 7 -0.24 20.71 -11.74
N CYS A 8 -0.72 20.76 -10.49
CA CYS A 8 -0.01 20.19 -9.34
C CYS A 8 0.15 18.67 -9.41
N VAL A 9 -0.88 17.94 -9.88
CA VAL A 9 -0.85 16.48 -9.92
C VAL A 9 0.01 15.96 -11.08
N LEU A 10 -0.05 16.63 -12.23
CA LEU A 10 0.71 16.30 -13.43
C LEU A 10 2.15 16.84 -13.39
N GLY A 11 2.43 17.80 -12.50
CA GLY A 11 3.75 18.43 -12.40
C GLY A 11 4.06 19.39 -13.55
N VAL A 12 3.03 20.03 -14.11
CA VAL A 12 3.15 21.00 -15.21
C VAL A 12 2.87 22.42 -14.71
N GLU A 13 3.38 23.43 -15.42
CA GLU A 13 3.27 24.83 -15.00
C GLU A 13 1.84 25.38 -15.16
N HIS A 14 1.20 25.09 -16.28
CA HIS A 14 -0.17 25.51 -16.60
C HIS A 14 -0.95 24.41 -17.30
N VAL A 15 -2.27 24.42 -17.11
CA VAL A 15 -3.23 23.53 -17.79
C VAL A 15 -4.40 24.38 -18.28
N GLY A 16 -4.65 24.33 -19.59
CA GLY A 16 -5.80 24.92 -20.26
C GLY A 16 -7.10 24.19 -19.91
N VAL A 17 -8.23 24.89 -20.04
CA VAL A 17 -9.52 24.34 -19.61
C VAL A 17 -10.04 23.21 -20.51
N ASP A 18 -9.61 23.19 -21.77
CA ASP A 18 -9.99 22.20 -22.79
C ASP A 18 -8.88 21.17 -23.05
N GLU A 19 -7.76 21.24 -22.32
CA GLU A 19 -6.69 20.24 -22.42
C GLU A 19 -7.08 18.98 -21.63
N SER A 20 -6.95 17.83 -22.30
CA SER A 20 -7.23 16.53 -21.70
C SER A 20 -6.17 16.18 -20.66
N PHE A 21 -6.61 15.76 -19.47
CA PHE A 21 -5.73 15.27 -18.40
C PHE A 21 -4.78 14.16 -18.87
N PHE A 22 -5.27 13.27 -19.74
CA PHE A 22 -4.50 12.12 -20.22
C PHE A 22 -3.52 12.49 -21.34
N ASP A 23 -3.87 13.50 -22.16
CA ASP A 23 -2.97 13.99 -23.22
C ASP A 23 -1.76 14.73 -22.62
N LEU A 24 -1.93 15.29 -21.42
CA LEU A 24 -0.88 15.91 -20.62
C LEU A 24 -0.03 14.91 -19.81
N GLY A 25 -0.19 13.60 -20.06
CA GLY A 25 0.60 12.54 -19.41
C GLY A 25 -0.01 11.97 -18.14
N GLY A 26 -1.29 12.27 -17.86
CA GLY A 26 -2.03 11.65 -16.76
C GLY A 26 -2.20 10.13 -16.94
N ASP A 27 -2.04 9.40 -15.85
CA ASP A 27 -2.27 7.96 -15.71
C ASP A 27 -3.34 7.67 -14.66
N SER A 28 -3.63 6.39 -14.40
CA SER A 28 -4.65 5.99 -13.43
C SER A 28 -4.35 6.44 -11.99
N LEU A 29 -3.07 6.53 -11.61
CA LEU A 29 -2.68 6.92 -10.26
C LEU A 29 -2.82 8.43 -10.05
N SER A 30 -2.32 9.21 -11.01
CA SER A 30 -2.49 10.67 -11.04
C SER A 30 -3.96 11.04 -11.19
N ALA A 31 -4.74 10.33 -12.00
CA ALA A 31 -6.21 10.50 -12.08
C ALA A 31 -6.89 10.31 -10.72
N MET A 32 -6.54 9.24 -9.98
CA MET A 32 -7.04 9.03 -8.62
C MET A 32 -6.63 10.16 -7.67
N ARG A 33 -5.39 10.63 -7.74
CA ARG A 33 -4.89 11.76 -6.93
C ARG A 33 -5.61 13.06 -7.26
N ALA A 34 -5.84 13.35 -8.54
CA ALA A 34 -6.57 14.52 -9.01
C ALA A 34 -8.00 14.53 -8.47
N ILE A 35 -8.74 13.43 -8.65
CA ILE A 35 -10.11 13.32 -8.15
C ILE A 35 -10.18 13.41 -6.62
N ALA A 36 -9.23 12.78 -5.91
CA ALA A 36 -9.15 12.92 -4.46
C ALA A 36 -8.93 14.38 -4.01
N ALA A 37 -8.03 15.10 -4.69
CA ALA A 37 -7.77 16.52 -4.42
C ALA A 37 -8.97 17.42 -4.76
N VAL A 38 -9.65 17.16 -5.88
CA VAL A 38 -10.89 17.86 -6.27
C VAL A 38 -11.97 17.64 -5.22
N ASN A 39 -12.22 16.40 -4.82
CA ASN A 39 -13.19 16.06 -3.79
C ASN A 39 -12.87 16.69 -2.44
N ALA A 40 -11.60 16.75 -2.05
CA ALA A 40 -11.16 17.41 -0.83
C ALA A 40 -11.36 18.94 -0.88
N ALA A 41 -11.05 19.58 -2.01
CA ALA A 41 -11.12 21.04 -2.17
C ALA A 41 -12.56 21.55 -2.30
N LEU A 42 -13.43 20.80 -2.99
CA LEU A 42 -14.81 21.21 -3.30
C LEU A 42 -15.87 20.53 -2.44
N GLY A 43 -15.50 19.53 -1.65
CA GLY A 43 -16.46 18.73 -0.90
C GLY A 43 -17.37 17.90 -1.80
N THR A 44 -16.83 17.32 -2.88
CA THR A 44 -17.57 16.49 -3.84
C THR A 44 -17.35 14.98 -3.66
N ASP A 45 -18.08 14.17 -4.42
CA ASP A 45 -17.93 12.70 -4.55
C ASP A 45 -17.82 12.30 -6.03
N LEU A 46 -16.96 13.00 -6.77
CA LEU A 46 -16.66 12.60 -8.13
C LEU A 46 -15.96 11.24 -8.10
N LYS A 47 -16.43 10.32 -8.94
CA LYS A 47 -15.78 9.02 -9.12
C LYS A 47 -14.62 9.18 -10.10
N VAL A 48 -13.59 8.35 -9.96
CA VAL A 48 -12.45 8.39 -10.89
C VAL A 48 -12.89 8.20 -12.34
N GLY A 49 -13.91 7.37 -12.59
CA GLY A 49 -14.50 7.18 -13.91
C GLY A 49 -15.09 8.45 -14.53
N THR A 50 -15.46 9.45 -13.72
CA THR A 50 -15.91 10.75 -14.24
C THR A 50 -14.78 11.45 -14.98
N LEU A 51 -13.54 11.40 -14.46
CA LEU A 51 -12.38 12.00 -15.13
C LEU A 51 -12.05 11.28 -16.45
N PHE A 52 -12.28 9.97 -16.54
CA PHE A 52 -12.09 9.24 -17.79
C PHE A 52 -13.10 9.63 -18.87
N ASN A 53 -14.34 9.95 -18.48
CA ASN A 53 -15.38 10.37 -19.40
C ASN A 53 -15.31 11.87 -19.73
N GLU A 54 -14.83 12.67 -18.79
CA GLU A 54 -14.81 14.14 -18.81
C GLU A 54 -13.37 14.62 -18.52
N PRO A 55 -12.41 14.36 -19.42
CA PRO A 55 -10.97 14.52 -19.15
C PRO A 55 -10.49 15.97 -19.04
N THR A 56 -11.23 16.93 -19.58
CA THR A 56 -10.84 18.34 -19.52
C THR A 56 -11.39 19.03 -18.27
N VAL A 57 -10.77 20.14 -17.87
CA VAL A 57 -11.26 20.91 -16.71
C VAL A 57 -12.66 21.48 -16.96
N ALA A 58 -12.94 21.95 -18.17
CA ALA A 58 -14.26 22.47 -18.55
C ALA A 58 -15.35 21.40 -18.41
N GLN A 59 -15.06 20.18 -18.88
CA GLN A 59 -15.96 19.05 -18.77
C GLN A 59 -16.15 18.61 -17.31
N LEU A 60 -15.05 18.43 -16.55
CA LEU A 60 -15.12 18.00 -15.16
C LEU A 60 -15.86 19.02 -14.28
N ALA A 61 -15.67 20.32 -14.53
CA ALA A 61 -16.34 21.40 -13.79
C ALA A 61 -17.88 21.28 -13.85
N SER A 62 -18.42 20.84 -14.99
CA SER A 62 -19.86 20.64 -15.15
C SER A 62 -20.43 19.54 -14.24
N ARG A 63 -19.60 18.57 -13.83
CA ARG A 63 -20.00 17.42 -13.01
C ARG A 63 -19.91 17.66 -11.50
N VAL A 64 -19.18 18.70 -11.08
CA VAL A 64 -18.98 19.04 -9.66
C VAL A 64 -20.32 19.27 -8.96
N GLY A 65 -21.27 19.94 -9.62
CA GLY A 65 -22.59 20.29 -9.06
C GLY A 65 -23.53 19.11 -8.83
N ASP A 66 -23.33 18.00 -9.55
CA ASP A 66 -24.22 16.83 -9.51
C ASP A 66 -23.76 15.76 -8.50
N SER A 67 -22.57 15.94 -7.91
CA SER A 67 -21.96 14.93 -7.07
C SER A 67 -22.41 15.01 -5.60
N GLY A 68 -22.64 13.84 -4.98
CA GLY A 68 -22.89 13.76 -3.55
C GLY A 68 -21.67 14.19 -2.72
N ARG A 69 -21.79 14.22 -1.39
CA ARG A 69 -20.64 14.45 -0.48
C ARG A 69 -20.05 13.13 0.01
N LEU A 70 -18.77 12.89 -0.26
CA LEU A 70 -18.04 11.81 0.43
C LEU A 70 -17.96 12.11 1.92
N ARG A 71 -18.25 11.11 2.74
CA ARG A 71 -17.91 11.18 4.17
C ARG A 71 -16.41 10.92 4.29
N PRO A 72 -15.64 11.86 4.86
CA PRO A 72 -14.21 11.66 5.02
C PRO A 72 -13.95 10.48 5.96
N LEU A 73 -12.84 9.78 5.73
CA LEU A 73 -12.32 8.84 6.71
C LEU A 73 -11.95 9.62 7.97
N ARG A 74 -12.49 9.19 9.10
CA ARG A 74 -12.19 9.75 10.41
C ARG A 74 -11.64 8.64 11.28
N ALA A 75 -10.80 9.01 12.24
CA ALA A 75 -10.43 8.08 13.30
C ALA A 75 -11.72 7.56 13.96
N VAL A 76 -11.81 6.25 14.11
CA VAL A 76 -12.90 5.56 14.78
C VAL A 76 -12.36 4.82 15.99
N GLU A 77 -13.20 4.61 16.98
CA GLU A 77 -12.88 3.70 18.08
C GLU A 77 -12.59 2.30 17.52
N ARG A 78 -11.51 1.67 17.99
CA ARG A 78 -11.12 0.35 17.52
C ARG A 78 -12.13 -0.67 18.02
N PRO A 79 -12.78 -1.46 17.14
CA PRO A 79 -13.64 -2.54 17.58
C PRO A 79 -12.79 -3.63 18.27
N ALA A 80 -13.41 -4.38 19.19
CA ALA A 80 -12.74 -5.49 19.87
C ALA A 80 -12.19 -6.54 18.87
N ALA A 81 -12.91 -6.78 17.78
CA ALA A 81 -12.50 -7.62 16.66
C ALA A 81 -12.39 -6.77 15.40
N VAL A 82 -11.18 -6.65 14.84
CA VAL A 82 -10.96 -5.90 13.60
C VAL A 82 -11.21 -6.83 12.42
N PRO A 83 -12.22 -6.59 11.56
CA PRO A 83 -12.52 -7.48 10.45
C PRO A 83 -11.43 -7.38 9.37
N LEU A 84 -11.22 -8.45 8.61
CA LEU A 84 -10.40 -8.39 7.39
C LEU A 84 -11.06 -7.47 6.37
N SER A 85 -10.25 -6.73 5.62
CA SER A 85 -10.68 -6.09 4.37
C SER A 85 -11.11 -7.12 3.33
N PHE A 86 -11.81 -6.70 2.28
CA PHE A 86 -12.20 -7.60 1.18
C PHE A 86 -10.99 -8.28 0.53
N ALA A 87 -9.89 -7.55 0.32
CA ALA A 87 -8.66 -8.09 -0.24
C ALA A 87 -8.01 -9.12 0.69
N GLN A 88 -7.93 -8.81 1.99
CA GLN A 88 -7.40 -9.74 2.99
C GLN A 88 -8.26 -11.00 3.08
N ARG A 89 -9.59 -10.91 3.06
CA ARG A 89 -10.49 -12.08 3.09
C ARG A 89 -10.24 -13.05 1.95
N ARG A 90 -10.01 -12.52 0.73
CA ARG A 90 -9.67 -13.36 -0.43
C ARG A 90 -8.35 -14.11 -0.21
N LEU A 91 -7.32 -13.42 0.26
CA LEU A 91 -6.02 -14.06 0.51
C LEU A 91 -6.09 -15.07 1.65
N TRP A 92 -6.82 -14.76 2.73
CA TRP A 92 -7.09 -15.68 3.82
C TRP A 92 -7.78 -16.96 3.34
N PHE A 93 -8.83 -16.83 2.52
CA PHE A 93 -9.51 -17.99 1.92
C PHE A 93 -8.56 -18.86 1.10
N ILE A 94 -7.71 -18.25 0.26
CA ILE A 94 -6.73 -18.99 -0.54
C ILE A 94 -5.71 -19.71 0.37
N HIS A 95 -5.23 -19.05 1.42
CA HIS A 95 -4.33 -19.66 2.40
C HIS A 95 -4.98 -20.86 3.10
N GLN A 96 -6.25 -20.78 3.50
CA GLN A 96 -6.97 -21.90 4.12
C GLN A 96 -7.17 -23.09 3.15
N LEU A 97 -7.30 -22.84 1.85
CA LEU A 97 -7.44 -23.89 0.84
C LEU A 97 -6.12 -24.55 0.44
N GLN A 98 -5.06 -23.75 0.30
CA GLN A 98 -3.77 -24.21 -0.26
C GLN A 98 -2.70 -24.48 0.80
N GLY A 99 -2.90 -24.00 2.03
CA GLY A 99 -1.89 -23.98 3.08
C GLY A 99 -0.84 -22.86 2.89
N PRO A 100 0.23 -22.87 3.71
CA PRO A 100 1.33 -21.92 3.60
C PRO A 100 1.99 -21.98 2.22
N SER A 101 2.11 -20.83 1.56
CA SER A 101 2.62 -20.73 0.18
C SER A 101 3.28 -19.38 -0.06
N PRO A 102 4.44 -19.33 -0.75
CA PRO A 102 5.13 -18.09 -1.06
C PRO A 102 4.56 -17.35 -2.28
N VAL A 103 3.49 -17.85 -2.89
CA VAL A 103 2.90 -17.26 -4.13
C VAL A 103 2.53 -15.78 -3.96
N TYR A 104 2.23 -15.35 -2.73
CA TYR A 104 1.87 -13.96 -2.42
C TYR A 104 2.98 -13.19 -1.70
N ASN A 105 4.17 -13.77 -1.53
CA ASN A 105 5.30 -13.07 -0.96
C ASN A 105 5.70 -11.90 -1.87
N ARG A 106 6.02 -10.76 -1.24
CA ARG A 106 6.66 -9.64 -1.91
C ARG A 106 8.05 -9.47 -1.33
N ALA A 107 9.04 -9.99 -2.04
CA ALA A 107 10.44 -9.85 -1.67
C ALA A 107 11.09 -8.68 -2.41
N VAL A 108 11.97 -7.96 -1.72
CA VAL A 108 12.84 -6.93 -2.29
C VAL A 108 14.26 -7.25 -1.84
N ALA A 109 15.20 -7.25 -2.77
CA ALA A 109 16.63 -7.43 -2.48
C ALA A 109 17.38 -6.13 -2.82
N LEU A 110 18.19 -5.64 -1.89
CA LEU A 110 18.99 -4.44 -2.04
C LEU A 110 20.47 -4.79 -1.90
N ARG A 111 21.30 -4.30 -2.84
CA ARG A 111 22.76 -4.42 -2.74
C ARG A 111 23.34 -3.12 -2.20
N LEU A 112 23.77 -3.16 -0.95
CA LEU A 112 24.45 -2.05 -0.28
C LEU A 112 25.97 -2.20 -0.44
N ARG A 113 26.69 -1.08 -0.57
CA ARG A 113 28.16 -1.05 -0.67
C ARG A 113 28.69 -0.02 0.31
N GLY A 114 29.75 -0.37 1.03
CA GLY A 114 30.35 0.46 2.07
C GLY A 114 30.15 -0.13 3.47
N PRO A 115 30.64 0.55 4.52
CA PRO A 115 30.41 0.13 5.90
C PRO A 115 28.91 0.16 6.19
N LEU A 116 28.39 -0.93 6.77
CA LEU A 116 27.00 -1.05 7.19
C LEU A 116 26.99 -1.41 8.67
N ASP A 117 26.32 -0.59 9.46
CA ASP A 117 25.99 -0.92 10.84
C ASP A 117 24.68 -1.72 10.85
N THR A 118 24.77 -3.02 11.11
CA THR A 118 23.63 -3.94 11.10
C THR A 118 22.68 -3.70 12.26
N ASP A 119 23.17 -3.20 13.40
CA ASP A 119 22.34 -2.94 14.58
C ASP A 119 21.53 -1.68 14.38
N ALA A 120 22.13 -0.63 13.80
CA ALA A 120 21.41 0.58 13.41
C ALA A 120 20.34 0.30 12.35
N LEU A 121 20.63 -0.55 11.36
CA LEU A 121 19.64 -0.95 10.35
C LEU A 121 18.49 -1.76 10.97
N ASN A 122 18.81 -2.70 11.86
CA ASN A 122 17.79 -3.46 12.60
C ASN A 122 16.86 -2.52 13.38
N ALA A 123 17.42 -1.56 14.13
CA ALA A 123 16.63 -0.57 14.87
C ALA A 123 15.73 0.27 13.95
N ALA A 124 16.24 0.70 12.79
CA ALA A 124 15.45 1.45 11.82
C ALA A 124 14.28 0.63 11.24
N VAL A 125 14.48 -0.67 10.97
CA VAL A 125 13.38 -1.56 10.54
C VAL A 125 12.38 -1.78 11.67
N ALA A 126 12.84 -1.97 12.90
CA ALA A 126 11.98 -2.10 14.08
C ALA A 126 11.09 -0.86 14.27
N ASP A 127 11.62 0.36 14.08
CA ASP A 127 10.84 1.59 14.13
C ASP A 127 9.73 1.64 13.07
N VAL A 128 10.01 1.17 11.85
CA VAL A 128 9.01 1.05 10.78
C VAL A 128 7.92 0.05 11.16
N VAL A 129 8.30 -1.13 11.67
CA VAL A 129 7.35 -2.15 12.14
C VAL A 129 6.49 -1.64 13.30
N ALA A 130 7.09 -0.94 14.26
CA ALA A 130 6.38 -0.34 15.39
C ALA A 130 5.33 0.69 14.91
N ARG A 131 5.73 1.56 13.97
CA ARG A 131 4.88 2.61 13.38
C ARG A 131 3.73 2.06 12.54
N HIS A 132 3.96 0.99 11.77
CA HIS A 132 3.00 0.48 10.80
C HIS A 132 2.33 -0.82 11.28
N GLU A 133 1.11 -0.70 11.81
CA GLU A 133 0.34 -1.84 12.36
C GLU A 133 0.23 -3.03 11.40
N SER A 134 0.06 -2.78 10.10
CA SER A 134 -0.05 -3.84 9.08
C SER A 134 1.18 -4.76 9.00
N LEU A 135 2.36 -4.30 9.44
CA LEU A 135 3.59 -5.10 9.47
C LEU A 135 3.68 -6.01 10.70
N ARG A 136 2.77 -5.84 11.67
CA ARG A 136 2.69 -6.61 12.90
C ARG A 136 1.27 -7.13 13.14
N THR A 137 0.54 -7.37 12.06
CA THR A 137 -0.81 -7.95 12.10
C THR A 137 -0.72 -9.43 11.75
N VAL A 138 -1.21 -10.27 12.67
CA VAL A 138 -1.51 -11.68 12.41
C VAL A 138 -3.01 -11.85 12.19
N PHE A 139 -3.40 -13.00 11.66
CA PHE A 139 -4.77 -13.33 11.32
C PHE A 139 -5.19 -14.59 12.09
N SER A 140 -6.29 -14.48 12.82
CA SER A 140 -6.89 -15.60 13.54
C SER A 140 -8.36 -15.74 13.17
N ALA A 141 -8.92 -16.92 13.38
CA ALA A 141 -10.35 -17.15 13.26
C ALA A 141 -10.93 -17.53 14.63
N VAL A 142 -11.89 -16.76 15.11
CA VAL A 142 -12.67 -17.07 16.31
C VAL A 142 -14.07 -17.46 15.86
N ASP A 143 -14.53 -18.64 16.25
CA ASP A 143 -15.81 -19.22 15.79
C ASP A 143 -15.98 -19.24 14.26
N GLY A 144 -14.87 -19.46 13.54
CA GLY A 144 -14.84 -19.49 12.07
C GLY A 144 -14.85 -18.13 11.39
N ILE A 145 -14.85 -17.02 12.16
CA ILE A 145 -14.83 -15.66 11.62
C ILE A 145 -13.40 -15.12 11.66
N PRO A 146 -12.78 -14.81 10.50
CA PRO A 146 -11.42 -14.29 10.47
C PRO A 146 -11.39 -12.83 10.93
N GLN A 147 -10.36 -12.51 11.73
CA GLN A 147 -10.08 -11.19 12.26
C GLN A 147 -8.59 -10.85 12.19
N GLN A 148 -8.29 -9.56 12.19
CA GLN A 148 -6.96 -9.01 12.31
C GLN A 148 -6.60 -8.89 13.80
N LEU A 149 -5.47 -9.45 14.20
CA LEU A 149 -4.87 -9.25 15.50
C LEU A 149 -3.59 -8.44 15.34
N VAL A 150 -3.67 -7.16 15.69
CA VAL A 150 -2.51 -6.26 15.67
C VAL A 150 -1.69 -6.51 16.94
N LEU A 151 -0.50 -7.08 16.80
CA LEU A 151 0.43 -7.32 17.90
C LEU A 151 1.01 -6.00 18.41
N SER A 152 1.42 -5.93 19.67
CA SER A 152 2.19 -4.77 20.15
C SER A 152 3.57 -4.75 19.50
N ALA A 153 4.23 -3.59 19.45
CA ALA A 153 5.54 -3.47 18.81
C ALA A 153 6.60 -4.39 19.46
N GLU A 154 6.50 -4.60 20.77
CA GLU A 154 7.41 -5.42 21.56
C GLU A 154 7.22 -6.93 21.31
N ARG A 155 6.05 -7.32 20.80
CA ARG A 155 5.72 -8.71 20.47
C ARG A 155 5.88 -9.03 18.98
N ALA A 156 6.17 -8.02 18.16
CA ALA A 156 6.32 -8.19 16.72
C ALA A 156 7.73 -8.70 16.40
N ASP A 157 7.86 -10.00 16.14
CA ASP A 157 9.07 -10.57 15.55
C ASP A 157 8.98 -10.50 14.03
N PHE A 158 9.92 -9.80 13.39
CA PHE A 158 10.01 -9.68 11.94
C PHE A 158 11.17 -10.51 11.35
N GLY A 159 11.73 -11.44 12.12
CA GLY A 159 12.68 -12.44 11.64
C GLY A 159 14.02 -11.86 11.20
N TRP A 160 14.53 -10.85 11.91
CA TRP A 160 15.83 -10.25 11.59
C TRP A 160 16.96 -11.28 11.72
N GLN A 161 17.72 -11.47 10.65
CA GLN A 161 18.86 -12.39 10.62
C GLN A 161 20.06 -11.73 9.94
N VAL A 162 21.23 -11.90 10.56
CA VAL A 162 22.53 -11.54 9.98
C VAL A 162 23.26 -12.84 9.67
N ILE A 163 23.57 -13.04 8.39
CA ILE A 163 24.28 -14.23 7.90
C ILE A 163 25.63 -13.77 7.36
N ASP A 164 26.71 -14.28 7.96
CA ASP A 164 28.04 -14.10 7.41
C ASP A 164 28.22 -15.03 6.20
N ALA A 165 28.25 -14.42 5.01
CA ALA A 165 28.43 -15.10 3.74
C ALA A 165 29.80 -14.79 3.11
N ALA A 166 30.78 -14.26 3.86
CA ALA A 166 32.07 -13.85 3.32
C ALA A 166 32.84 -15.00 2.65
N GLU A 167 32.71 -16.22 3.20
CA GLU A 167 33.35 -17.43 2.67
C GLU A 167 32.45 -18.24 1.73
N TRP A 168 31.25 -17.74 1.41
CA TRP A 168 30.35 -18.48 0.53
C TRP A 168 30.79 -18.38 -0.93
N PRO A 169 30.72 -19.48 -1.71
CA PRO A 169 30.85 -19.39 -3.15
C PRO A 169 29.67 -18.57 -3.71
N ALA A 170 29.91 -17.83 -4.79
CA ALA A 170 28.89 -16.97 -5.41
C ALA A 170 27.59 -17.75 -5.75
N SER A 171 27.72 -19.00 -6.20
CA SER A 171 26.58 -19.86 -6.49
C SER A 171 25.67 -20.10 -5.29
N ARG A 172 26.24 -20.23 -4.09
CA ARG A 172 25.46 -20.41 -2.86
C ARG A 172 24.68 -19.13 -2.51
N LEU A 173 25.24 -17.95 -2.76
CA LEU A 173 24.54 -16.68 -2.55
C LEU A 173 23.38 -16.52 -3.55
N ASP A 174 23.61 -16.91 -4.81
CA ASP A 174 22.60 -16.87 -5.87
C ASP A 174 21.42 -17.83 -5.61
N GLU A 175 21.65 -18.93 -4.88
CA GLU A 175 20.59 -19.86 -4.42
C GLU A 175 19.90 -19.37 -3.15
N ALA A 176 20.65 -18.86 -2.17
CA ALA A 176 20.11 -18.50 -0.86
C ALA A 176 19.16 -17.29 -0.90
N ILE A 177 19.39 -16.32 -1.80
CA ILE A 177 18.54 -15.12 -1.91
C ILE A 177 17.12 -15.48 -2.39
N PRO A 178 16.92 -16.21 -3.51
CA PRO A 178 15.61 -16.69 -3.94
C PRO A 178 14.92 -17.60 -2.92
N ASP A 179 15.67 -18.47 -2.24
CA ASP A 179 15.10 -19.38 -1.24
C ASP A 179 14.54 -18.61 -0.03
N SER A 180 15.25 -17.57 0.41
CA SER A 180 14.74 -16.66 1.46
C SER A 180 13.45 -15.98 1.03
N ALA A 181 13.35 -15.56 -0.24
CA ALA A 181 12.13 -14.95 -0.80
C ALA A 181 10.94 -15.93 -0.87
N ARG A 182 11.19 -17.24 -0.88
CA ARG A 182 10.18 -18.31 -0.95
C ARG A 182 9.80 -18.88 0.42
N HIS A 183 10.32 -18.32 1.51
CA HIS A 183 9.92 -18.74 2.84
C HIS A 183 8.41 -18.52 3.05
N PRO A 184 7.62 -19.56 3.33
CA PRO A 184 6.18 -19.40 3.55
C PRO A 184 5.94 -18.78 4.93
N PHE A 185 5.05 -17.79 5.00
CA PHE A 185 4.65 -17.19 6.27
C PHE A 185 3.52 -18.00 6.93
N ASP A 186 3.61 -18.18 8.24
CA ASP A 186 2.47 -18.52 9.08
C ASP A 186 1.68 -17.24 9.32
N LEU A 187 0.43 -17.19 8.89
CA LEU A 187 -0.39 -15.99 9.06
C LEU A 187 -0.94 -15.84 10.48
N SER A 188 -0.79 -16.85 11.33
CA SER A 188 -1.36 -16.91 12.68
C SER A 188 -0.38 -16.57 13.81
N ASN A 189 0.92 -16.44 13.51
CA ASN A 189 1.98 -16.19 14.48
C ASN A 189 3.09 -15.32 13.90
#